data_AF-A0A358M2R0-F1
#
_entry.id   AF-A0A358M2R0-F1
#
_cell.length_a   1.000
_cell.length_b   1.000
_cell.length_c   1.000
_cell.angle_alpha   90.00
_cell.angle_beta   90.00
_cell.angle_gamma   90.00
#
_symmetry.space_group_name_H-M   'P 1'
#
loop_
_entity.id
_entity.type
_entity.pdbx_description
1 polymer ?
#
loop_
_entity_poly.entity_id
_entity_poly.type
_entity_poly.pdbx_seq_one_letter_code
_entity_poly.pdbx_strand_id
1 'polypeptide(L)'
;MAAEVSPVPTPSPSPTPAEERAYGAFKLSEEDGIELYEIKTQLYNGNLMIIHDPSRVTIGMSHDEYSYDKPGRTLPEIAQRYNAVAAVNGGGFEDDGGMGTGSAPYGLVISNGKMKWGVPEYKYELVGFTENNVLVVVI
;
A
#
# COMPACT_ATOMS: atom_id res chain seq x y z
N MET A 1 63.28 -16.99 11.33
CA MET A 1 61.90 -17.08 10.77
C MET A 1 61.04 -16.15 11.59
N ALA A 2 60.72 -14.97 11.04
CA ALA A 2 59.74 -14.06 11.64
C ALA A 2 58.38 -14.38 11.02
N ALA A 3 57.38 -14.66 11.84
CA ALA A 3 56.02 -14.87 11.37
C ALA A 3 55.39 -13.50 11.06
N GLU A 4 54.93 -13.30 9.83
CA GLU A 4 54.09 -12.16 9.47
C GLU A 4 52.72 -12.30 10.15
N VAL A 5 52.28 -11.22 10.78
CA VAL A 5 50.96 -11.12 11.40
C VAL A 5 50.01 -10.55 10.36
N SER A 6 48.98 -11.33 9.99
CA SER A 6 47.95 -10.89 9.05
C SER A 6 47.22 -9.63 9.54
N PRO A 7 46.86 -8.69 8.64
CA PRO A 7 46.15 -7.48 9.02
C PRO A 7 44.75 -7.80 9.56
N VAL A 8 44.41 -7.15 10.68
CA VAL A 8 43.09 -7.24 11.30
C VAL A 8 42.06 -6.61 10.35
N PRO A 9 40.94 -7.28 10.02
CA PRO A 9 39.91 -6.70 9.18
C PRO A 9 39.31 -5.47 9.86
N THR A 10 39.27 -4.35 9.14
CA THR A 10 38.58 -3.14 9.57
C THR A 10 37.09 -3.42 9.75
N PRO A 11 36.48 -2.97 10.87
CA PRO A 11 35.04 -3.15 11.08
C PRO A 11 34.26 -2.44 9.97
N SER A 12 33.31 -3.16 9.37
CA SER A 12 32.32 -2.56 8.46
C SER A 12 31.59 -1.42 9.18
N PRO A 13 31.30 -0.31 8.49
CA PRO A 13 30.57 0.79 9.11
C PRO A 13 29.21 0.28 9.60
N SER A 14 28.93 0.49 10.88
CA SER A 14 27.61 0.25 11.46
C SER A 14 26.58 1.05 10.67
N PRO A 15 25.42 0.47 10.30
CA PRO A 15 24.36 1.23 9.66
C PRO A 15 23.98 2.40 10.56
N THR A 16 23.92 3.59 9.97
CA THR A 16 23.41 4.78 10.64
C THR A 16 22.05 4.44 11.23
N PRO A 17 21.78 4.75 12.52
CA PRO A 17 20.47 4.50 13.10
C PRO A 17 19.41 5.17 12.24
N ALA A 18 18.40 4.40 11.82
CA ALA A 18 17.22 4.94 11.18
C ALA A 18 16.67 6.08 12.04
N GLU A 19 16.38 7.24 11.45
CA GLU A 19 15.80 8.37 12.18
C GLU A 19 14.49 7.90 12.85
N GLU A 20 14.53 7.80 14.19
CA GLU A 20 13.42 7.33 15.01
C GLU A 20 12.39 8.45 15.14
N ARG A 21 11.20 8.25 14.56
CA ARG A 21 10.04 9.09 14.89
C ARG A 21 9.39 8.56 16.17
N ALA A 22 8.75 9.45 16.93
CA ALA A 22 7.94 9.05 18.08
C ALA A 22 6.97 7.92 17.68
N TYR A 23 6.71 6.98 18.59
CA TYR A 23 5.84 5.79 18.43
C TYR A 23 6.47 4.54 17.76
N GLY A 24 7.80 4.38 17.78
CA GLY A 24 8.46 3.13 17.35
C GLY A 24 8.48 2.94 15.84
N ALA A 25 8.48 4.05 15.08
CA ALA A 25 8.60 4.06 13.63
C ALA A 25 10.06 4.32 13.21
N PHE A 26 10.62 3.40 12.45
CA PHE A 26 12.00 3.42 11.96
C PHE A 26 12.01 3.60 10.45
N LYS A 27 12.67 4.64 9.93
CA LYS A 27 12.80 4.86 8.48
C LYS A 27 13.64 3.74 7.87
N LEU A 28 13.05 2.96 6.97
CA LEU A 28 13.72 1.90 6.23
C LEU A 28 14.40 2.43 4.97
N SER A 29 13.69 3.27 4.21
CA SER A 29 14.20 3.86 2.97
C SER A 29 13.48 5.15 2.62
N GLU A 30 14.11 5.93 1.75
CA GLU A 30 13.50 7.02 1.00
C GLU A 30 14.04 7.00 -0.41
N GLU A 31 13.19 6.63 -1.35
CA GLU A 31 13.57 6.48 -2.75
C GLU A 31 12.45 7.06 -3.61
N ASP A 32 12.81 7.86 -4.62
CA ASP A 32 11.85 8.40 -5.59
C ASP A 32 10.63 9.11 -4.96
N GLY A 33 10.83 9.82 -3.84
CA GLY A 33 9.73 10.53 -3.14
C GLY A 33 8.73 9.62 -2.40
N ILE A 34 9.10 8.36 -2.16
CA ILE A 34 8.39 7.43 -1.28
C ILE A 34 9.27 7.15 -0.05
N GLU A 35 8.75 7.43 1.14
CA GLU A 35 9.38 7.02 2.40
C GLU A 35 8.74 5.73 2.90
N LEU A 36 9.54 4.76 3.31
CA LEU A 36 9.08 3.53 3.95
C LEU A 36 9.56 3.51 5.41
N TYR A 37 8.65 3.21 6.32
CA TYR A 37 8.92 3.05 7.73
C TYR A 37 8.42 1.68 8.20
N GLU A 38 9.20 1.05 9.08
CA GLU A 38 8.75 -0.07 9.88
C GLU A 38 8.27 0.45 11.23
N ILE A 39 7.07 0.07 11.64
CA ILE A 39 6.54 0.33 12.98
C ILE A 39 6.72 -0.94 13.79
N LYS A 40 7.52 -0.87 14.86
CA LYS A 40 7.76 -1.98 15.79
C LYS A 40 7.46 -1.53 17.21
N THR A 41 6.44 -2.14 17.79
CA THR A 41 6.10 -1.95 19.21
C THR A 41 6.04 -3.29 19.91
N GLN A 42 5.83 -3.29 21.23
CA GLN A 42 5.62 -4.52 21.97
C GLN A 42 4.31 -5.24 21.61
N LEU A 43 3.31 -4.54 21.05
CA LEU A 43 1.96 -5.06 20.85
C LEU A 43 1.60 -5.30 19.38
N TYR A 44 2.22 -4.55 18.48
CA TYR A 44 1.94 -4.61 17.05
C TYR A 44 3.16 -4.25 16.22
N ASN A 45 3.17 -4.78 15.00
CA ASN A 45 4.10 -4.42 13.95
C ASN A 45 3.30 -3.90 12.75
N GLY A 46 3.87 -2.95 12.02
CA GLY A 46 3.23 -2.38 10.84
C GLY A 46 4.25 -1.79 9.88
N ASN A 47 3.78 -1.46 8.68
CA ASN A 47 4.55 -0.70 7.71
C ASN A 47 3.80 0.60 7.43
N LEU A 48 4.55 1.71 7.35
CA LEU A 48 4.02 3.01 6.95
C LEU A 48 4.74 3.45 5.68
N MET A 49 3.95 3.82 4.67
CA MET A 49 4.46 4.39 3.43
C MET A 49 3.95 5.82 3.31
N ILE A 50 4.87 6.76 3.11
CA ILE A 50 4.55 8.16 2.84
C ILE A 50 4.87 8.42 1.37
N ILE A 51 3.89 8.91 0.61
CA ILE A 51 4.00 9.18 -0.82
C ILE A 51 3.88 10.68 -1.01
N HIS A 52 4.97 11.35 -1.42
CA HIS A 52 5.00 12.81 -1.54
C HIS A 52 4.19 13.33 -2.75
N ASP A 53 4.09 12.53 -3.82
CA ASP A 53 3.28 12.83 -5.00
C ASP A 53 1.98 12.00 -5.01
N PRO A 54 0.83 12.58 -4.60
CA PRO A 54 -0.44 11.85 -4.53
C PRO A 54 -0.95 11.36 -5.89
N SER A 55 -0.48 11.92 -7.01
CA SER A 55 -0.89 11.48 -8.36
C SER A 55 -0.45 10.04 -8.68
N ARG A 56 0.49 9.50 -7.89
CA ARG A 56 0.98 8.12 -8.00
C ARG A 56 0.07 7.08 -7.35
N VAL A 57 -0.92 7.52 -6.57
CA VAL A 57 -1.87 6.64 -5.89
C VAL A 57 -3.07 6.39 -6.79
N THR A 58 -3.38 5.12 -7.05
CA THR A 58 -4.51 4.71 -7.89
C THR A 58 -5.28 3.55 -7.29
N ILE A 59 -6.53 3.36 -7.74
CA ILE A 59 -7.35 2.21 -7.35
C ILE A 59 -6.92 0.99 -8.16
N GLY A 60 -6.27 0.05 -7.49
CA GLY A 60 -5.98 -1.28 -8.02
C GLY A 60 -7.24 -2.14 -8.10
N MET A 61 -7.88 -2.17 -9.27
CA MET A 61 -9.07 -3.01 -9.46
C MET A 61 -8.70 -4.47 -9.70
N SER A 62 -9.47 -5.36 -9.09
CA SER A 62 -9.36 -6.82 -9.28
C SER A 62 -9.53 -7.21 -10.75
N HIS A 63 -10.51 -6.64 -11.46
CA HIS A 63 -10.77 -6.81 -12.90
C HIS A 63 -11.07 -5.45 -13.53
N ASP A 64 -11.15 -5.36 -14.87
CA ASP A 64 -11.52 -4.10 -15.54
C ASP A 64 -12.99 -3.71 -15.28
N GLU A 65 -13.81 -4.71 -15.00
CA GLU A 65 -15.21 -4.63 -14.58
C GLU A 65 -15.46 -5.58 -13.40
N TYR A 66 -16.14 -5.08 -12.38
CA TYR A 66 -16.57 -5.87 -11.22
C TYR A 66 -17.78 -6.73 -11.57
N SER A 67 -17.94 -7.85 -10.85
CA SER A 67 -18.99 -8.83 -11.10
C SER A 67 -19.17 -9.71 -9.87
N TYR A 68 -20.40 -10.18 -9.65
CA TYR A 68 -20.72 -11.18 -8.64
C TYR A 68 -20.32 -12.61 -9.04
N ASP A 69 -20.09 -12.85 -10.34
CA ASP A 69 -19.94 -14.20 -10.89
C ASP A 69 -18.48 -14.65 -11.06
N LYS A 70 -17.51 -13.83 -10.64
CA LYS A 70 -16.08 -14.09 -10.86
C LYS A 70 -15.28 -13.92 -9.59
N PRO A 71 -14.30 -14.79 -9.31
CA PRO A 71 -13.39 -14.63 -8.19
C PRO A 71 -12.47 -13.42 -8.36
N GLY A 72 -12.06 -12.88 -7.22
CA GLY A 72 -11.23 -11.70 -7.11
C GLY A 72 -9.77 -12.09 -7.29
N ARG A 73 -8.95 -11.11 -7.67
CA ARG A 73 -7.49 -11.27 -7.69
C ARG A 73 -6.93 -11.00 -6.31
N THR A 74 -5.87 -11.73 -5.98
CA THR A 74 -5.05 -11.45 -4.81
C THR A 74 -4.33 -10.11 -4.96
N LEU A 75 -3.97 -9.49 -3.83
CA LEU A 75 -3.26 -8.21 -3.84
C LEU A 75 -1.95 -8.25 -4.66
N PRO A 76 -1.11 -9.31 -4.62
CA PRO A 76 0.06 -9.40 -5.49
C PRO A 76 -0.27 -9.44 -6.99
N GLU A 77 -1.33 -10.15 -7.39
CA GLU A 77 -1.76 -10.18 -8.80
C GLU A 77 -2.25 -8.81 -9.27
N ILE A 78 -2.96 -8.07 -8.41
CA ILE A 78 -3.37 -6.69 -8.70
C ILE A 78 -2.15 -5.79 -8.80
N ALA A 79 -1.21 -5.86 -7.84
CA ALA A 79 0.01 -5.08 -7.89
C ALA A 79 0.80 -5.32 -9.18
N GLN A 80 0.93 -6.60 -9.60
CA GLN A 80 1.58 -6.97 -10.85
C GLN A 80 0.85 -6.41 -12.08
N ARG A 81 -0.49 -6.50 -12.13
CA ARG A 81 -1.30 -5.94 -13.23
C ARG A 81 -1.09 -4.45 -13.43
N TYR A 82 -0.89 -3.71 -12.33
CA TYR A 82 -0.71 -2.26 -12.36
C TYR A 82 0.77 -1.85 -12.40
N ASN A 83 1.71 -2.81 -12.45
CA ASN A 83 3.14 -2.55 -12.32
C ASN A 83 3.46 -1.68 -11.10
N ALA A 84 2.77 -1.95 -9.99
CA ALA A 84 2.84 -1.15 -8.77
C ALA A 84 4.07 -1.53 -7.93
N VAL A 85 4.73 -0.53 -7.37
CA VAL A 85 5.87 -0.72 -6.45
C VAL A 85 5.43 -1.21 -5.07
N ALA A 86 4.18 -0.94 -4.70
CA ALA A 86 3.52 -1.41 -3.49
C ALA A 86 2.01 -1.39 -3.67
N ALA A 87 1.31 -2.21 -2.89
CA ALA A 87 -0.15 -2.22 -2.83
C ALA A 87 -0.61 -2.59 -1.42
N VAL A 88 -1.77 -2.07 -1.03
CA VAL A 88 -2.49 -2.44 0.20
C VAL A 88 -3.92 -2.79 -0.16
N ASN A 89 -4.60 -3.57 0.69
CA ASN A 89 -6.03 -3.80 0.51
C ASN A 89 -6.77 -2.46 0.58
N GLY A 90 -7.71 -2.27 -0.35
CA GLY A 90 -8.56 -1.07 -0.43
C GLY A 90 -9.80 -1.19 0.44
N GLY A 91 -10.98 -1.12 -0.18
CA GLY A 91 -12.27 -1.28 0.49
C GLY A 91 -12.70 -2.74 0.66
N GLY A 92 -13.78 -2.94 1.42
CA GLY A 92 -14.42 -4.25 1.58
C GLY A 92 -15.13 -4.74 0.32
N PHE A 93 -15.31 -6.05 0.24
CA PHE A 93 -16.00 -6.74 -0.85
C PHE A 93 -16.95 -7.80 -0.29
N GLU A 94 -17.97 -8.12 -1.07
CA GLU A 94 -18.96 -9.16 -0.76
C GLU A 94 -18.29 -10.54 -0.75
N ASP A 95 -18.50 -11.27 0.34
CA ASP A 95 -17.95 -12.62 0.56
C ASP A 95 -19.04 -13.55 1.13
N ASP A 96 -20.14 -13.64 0.40
CA ASP A 96 -21.28 -14.45 0.78
C ASP A 96 -20.88 -15.95 0.85
N GLY A 97 -21.00 -16.50 2.06
CA GLY A 97 -20.68 -17.90 2.34
C GLY A 97 -19.19 -18.25 2.38
N GLY A 98 -18.28 -17.26 2.39
CA GLY A 98 -16.83 -17.50 2.42
C GLY A 98 -16.27 -18.09 1.12
N MET A 99 -17.06 -18.02 0.03
CA MET A 99 -16.69 -18.51 -1.29
C MET A 99 -15.82 -17.51 -2.06
N GLY A 100 -15.62 -16.31 -1.51
CA GLY A 100 -14.54 -15.40 -1.90
C GLY A 100 -14.61 -15.00 -3.36
N THR A 101 -15.76 -14.53 -3.85
CA THR A 101 -15.76 -13.98 -5.20
C THR A 101 -14.94 -12.70 -5.26
N GLY A 102 -14.68 -11.98 -4.16
CA GLY A 102 -13.63 -10.96 -4.07
C GLY A 102 -13.69 -9.82 -5.09
N SER A 103 -14.77 -9.76 -5.88
CA SER A 103 -14.87 -8.99 -7.11
C SER A 103 -16.12 -8.11 -7.13
N ALA A 104 -16.96 -8.16 -6.10
CA ALA A 104 -18.08 -7.23 -5.91
C ALA A 104 -17.77 -6.32 -4.71
N PRO A 105 -17.44 -5.03 -4.91
CA PRO A 105 -17.20 -4.10 -3.81
C PRO A 105 -18.45 -3.84 -2.95
N TYR A 106 -18.29 -3.60 -1.65
CA TYR A 106 -19.42 -3.16 -0.80
C TYR A 106 -19.80 -1.70 -0.99
N GLY A 107 -18.83 -0.85 -1.35
CA GLY A 107 -18.99 0.60 -1.46
C GLY A 107 -18.75 1.11 -2.87
N LEU A 108 -18.86 2.43 -3.02
CA LEU A 108 -18.56 3.14 -4.27
C LEU A 108 -17.10 2.92 -4.68
N VAL A 109 -16.89 2.60 -5.95
CA VAL A 109 -15.56 2.61 -6.56
C VAL A 109 -15.54 3.59 -7.72
N ILE A 110 -14.63 4.57 -7.64
CA ILE A 110 -14.31 5.48 -8.73
C ILE A 110 -12.86 5.27 -9.11
N SER A 111 -12.59 5.05 -10.40
CA SER A 111 -11.23 4.91 -10.93
C SER A 111 -11.13 5.58 -12.29
N ASN A 112 -10.04 6.32 -12.51
CA ASN A 112 -9.80 7.10 -13.73
C ASN A 112 -10.98 8.00 -14.12
N GLY A 113 -11.56 8.70 -13.13
CA GLY A 113 -12.68 9.63 -13.32
C GLY A 113 -14.02 8.96 -13.66
N LYS A 114 -14.13 7.63 -13.57
CA LYS A 114 -15.36 6.87 -13.89
C LYS A 114 -15.85 6.10 -12.67
N MET A 115 -17.16 6.12 -12.44
CA MET A 115 -17.80 5.21 -11.49
C MET A 115 -17.70 3.79 -12.04
N LYS A 116 -16.97 2.93 -11.34
CA LYS A 116 -16.74 1.52 -11.67
C LYS A 116 -17.70 0.59 -10.95
N TRP A 117 -18.21 1.02 -9.80
CA TRP A 117 -19.17 0.30 -9.00
C TRP A 117 -19.92 1.28 -8.09
N GLY A 118 -21.19 1.03 -7.83
CA GLY A 118 -22.04 1.87 -6.98
C GLY A 118 -23.32 2.30 -7.69
N VAL A 119 -24.22 2.89 -6.90
CA VAL A 119 -25.52 3.41 -7.33
C VAL A 119 -25.45 4.94 -7.18
N PRO A 120 -25.60 5.73 -8.26
CA PRO A 120 -25.40 7.18 -8.22
C PRO A 120 -26.24 7.92 -7.17
N GLU A 121 -27.42 7.40 -6.84
CA GLU A 121 -28.37 8.01 -5.92
C GLU A 121 -28.01 7.76 -4.44
N TYR A 122 -27.05 6.88 -4.16
CA TYR A 122 -26.68 6.50 -2.80
C TYR A 122 -25.61 7.43 -2.22
N LYS A 123 -25.64 7.58 -0.90
CA LYS A 123 -24.58 8.25 -0.15
C LYS A 123 -23.55 7.22 0.29
N TYR A 124 -22.28 7.58 0.16
CA TYR A 124 -21.15 6.74 0.51
C TYR A 124 -20.18 7.51 1.40
N GLU A 125 -19.61 6.81 2.38
CA GLU A 125 -18.33 7.21 2.96
C GLU A 125 -17.24 6.96 1.92
N LEU A 126 -16.34 7.92 1.74
CA LEU A 126 -15.33 7.88 0.68
C LEU A 126 -14.03 8.50 1.14
N VAL A 127 -12.94 7.81 0.82
CA VAL A 127 -11.58 8.36 0.82
C VAL A 127 -11.04 8.22 -0.60
N GLY A 128 -10.62 9.33 -1.21
CA GLY A 128 -10.14 9.30 -2.59
C GLY A 128 -9.48 10.60 -3.01
N PHE A 129 -9.00 10.66 -4.24
CA PHE A 129 -8.36 11.84 -4.81
C PHE A 129 -9.23 12.47 -5.90
N THR A 130 -9.24 13.80 -5.96
CA THR A 130 -9.83 14.53 -7.09
C THR A 130 -8.93 14.47 -8.32
N GLU A 131 -9.40 14.97 -9.46
CA GLU A 131 -8.60 15.13 -10.68
C GLU A 131 -7.34 15.99 -10.50
N ASN A 132 -7.34 16.86 -9.48
CA ASN A 132 -6.20 17.70 -9.12
C ASN A 132 -5.32 17.07 -8.02
N ASN A 133 -5.45 15.77 -7.78
CA ASN A 133 -4.71 14.99 -6.77
C ASN A 133 -4.89 15.50 -5.33
N VAL A 134 -6.04 16.13 -5.03
CA VAL A 134 -6.39 16.55 -3.67
C VAL A 134 -7.11 15.41 -2.96
N LEU A 135 -6.61 15.00 -1.80
CA LEU A 135 -7.26 14.01 -0.95
C LEU A 135 -8.59 14.57 -0.41
N VAL A 136 -9.66 13.80 -0.59
CA VAL A 136 -10.99 14.07 -0.07
C VAL A 136 -11.38 12.92 0.84
N VAL A 137 -11.89 13.28 2.02
CA VAL A 137 -12.44 12.35 3.01
C VAL A 137 -13.86 12.82 3.30
N VAL A 138 -14.83 11.97 2.96
CA VAL A 138 -16.25 12.15 3.27
C VAL A 138 -16.65 11.01 4.20
N ILE A 139 -17.04 11.38 5.41
CA ILE A 139 -17.54 10.48 6.46
C ILE A 139 -18.92 10.95 6.91
#